data_AF-I0T9K2-F1
#
_entry.id   AF-I0T9K2-F1
#
_cell.length_a   1.000
_cell.length_b   1.000
_cell.length_c   1.000
_cell.angle_alpha   90.00
_cell.angle_beta   90.00
_cell.angle_gamma   90.00
#
_symmetry.space_group_name_H-M   'P 1'
#
loop_
_entity.id
_entity.type
_entity.pdbx_description
1 polymer ?
#
loop_
_entity_poly.entity_id
_entity_poly.type
_entity_poly.pdbx_seq_one_letter_code
_entity_poly.pdbx_strand_id
1 'polypeptide(L)'
;MTLHIFNPEHDIALAYDNKYFTAPHAGRQMRHDLDYLPVLWAKDGDYILVENVNSARIHARRFMSYGQQVHFIDSDNIEQIIDEVTEVMPWGWDSAIKFQLEQLGIKANVLPTDENLSAIRELSNREYASHVLRELRELLDEDILIGESFCARNVAELTSLLEKIDKAVIKAPWSSSGRGVRYIDTMIDPAILNWANNVIKQQGSIMVEPYYNKVKDFGMEFIADKEGIHYVGLSVFHTMNGAYIGNSLEKEEVKQGLLSTYIAVPVLNNIAQTLETLLSKQLTGIYYGALGVDMMIVANGSRGDVGFKLHPLVEINLRRTMGHVALSLSNKKSFQHKMMRIDNDGSHYHLHILNKDR
;
A
#
# COMPACT_ATOMS: atom_id res chain seq x y z
N MET A 1 1.87 2.26 25.88
CA MET A 1 2.18 1.16 24.94
C MET A 1 1.42 1.40 23.65
N THR A 2 1.91 0.92 22.51
CA THR A 2 1.22 1.09 21.23
C THR A 2 0.29 -0.11 20.96
N LEU A 3 -0.96 0.15 20.58
CA LEU A 3 -1.90 -0.87 20.12
C LEU A 3 -1.83 -0.99 18.59
N HIS A 4 -1.37 -2.14 18.10
CA HIS A 4 -1.30 -2.44 16.67
C HIS A 4 -2.54 -3.19 16.21
N ILE A 5 -3.06 -2.83 15.04
CA ILE A 5 -4.19 -3.51 14.41
C ILE A 5 -3.84 -3.83 12.96
N PHE A 6 -4.16 -5.03 12.50
CA PHE A 6 -4.07 -5.38 11.09
C PHE A 6 -5.46 -5.29 10.45
N ASN A 7 -5.75 -4.19 9.75
CA ASN A 7 -7.00 -3.97 9.00
C ASN A 7 -6.73 -3.91 7.48
N PRO A 8 -6.48 -5.08 6.82
CA PRO A 8 -6.00 -5.14 5.42
C PRO A 8 -6.99 -4.61 4.37
N GLU A 9 -8.25 -4.47 4.74
CA GLU A 9 -9.32 -3.94 3.89
C GLU A 9 -9.40 -2.40 3.88
N HIS A 10 -8.46 -1.71 4.51
CA HIS A 10 -8.38 -0.25 4.61
C HIS A 10 -8.73 0.50 3.30
N ASP A 11 -8.10 0.15 2.17
CA ASP A 11 -8.36 0.86 0.90
C ASP A 11 -9.80 0.68 0.39
N ILE A 12 -10.45 -0.43 0.77
CA ILE A 12 -11.88 -0.66 0.49
C ILE A 12 -12.73 0.21 1.42
N ALA A 13 -12.37 0.31 2.70
CA ALA A 13 -13.05 1.20 3.64
C ALA A 13 -12.99 2.67 3.17
N LEU A 14 -11.83 3.13 2.69
CA LEU A 14 -11.69 4.47 2.09
C LEU A 14 -12.59 4.66 0.85
N ALA A 15 -12.70 3.63 0.00
CA ALA A 15 -13.57 3.71 -1.17
C ALA A 15 -15.06 3.83 -0.83
N TYR A 16 -15.51 3.19 0.25
CA TYR A 16 -16.91 3.24 0.72
C TYR A 16 -17.22 4.46 1.59
N ASP A 17 -16.21 5.00 2.28
CA ASP A 17 -16.29 6.19 3.13
C ASP A 17 -17.45 6.19 4.14
N ASN A 18 -17.58 5.08 4.87
CA ASN A 18 -18.67 4.91 5.82
C ASN A 18 -18.15 4.23 7.08
N LYS A 19 -18.36 4.87 8.24
CA LYS A 19 -17.96 4.32 9.54
C LYS A 19 -18.66 2.99 9.90
N TYR A 20 -19.79 2.69 9.27
CA TYR A 20 -20.50 1.40 9.39
C TYR A 20 -20.08 0.37 8.33
N PHE A 21 -18.99 0.63 7.60
CA PHE A 21 -18.49 -0.27 6.57
C PHE A 21 -18.25 -1.68 7.14
N THR A 22 -18.84 -2.67 6.46
CA THR A 22 -18.56 -4.08 6.70
C THR A 22 -17.76 -4.61 5.53
N ALA A 23 -16.57 -5.10 5.85
CA ALA A 23 -15.66 -5.62 4.86
C ALA A 23 -16.21 -6.87 4.14
N PRO A 24 -15.91 -7.07 2.85
CA PRO A 24 -16.21 -8.32 2.16
C PRO A 24 -15.62 -9.52 2.89
N HIS A 25 -16.23 -10.70 2.73
CA HIS A 25 -15.79 -11.94 3.39
C HIS A 25 -14.28 -12.18 3.24
N ALA A 26 -13.74 -12.04 2.02
CA ALA A 26 -12.32 -12.22 1.75
C ALA A 26 -11.41 -11.27 2.56
N GLY A 27 -11.82 -10.02 2.80
CA GLY A 27 -11.07 -9.07 3.61
C GLY A 27 -11.10 -9.44 5.09
N ARG A 28 -12.26 -9.82 5.62
CA ARG A 28 -12.40 -10.30 7.01
C ARG A 28 -11.61 -11.58 7.25
N GLN A 29 -11.66 -12.53 6.32
CA GLN A 29 -10.89 -13.77 6.41
C GLN A 29 -9.37 -13.47 6.42
N MET A 30 -8.91 -12.58 5.53
CA MET A 30 -7.50 -12.17 5.50
C MET A 30 -7.06 -11.49 6.80
N ARG A 31 -7.91 -10.64 7.39
CA ARG A 31 -7.69 -10.06 8.71
C ARG A 31 -7.54 -11.16 9.76
N HIS A 32 -8.54 -12.03 9.89
CA HIS A 32 -8.57 -13.13 10.87
C HIS A 32 -7.31 -14.00 10.79
N ASP A 33 -6.88 -14.36 9.58
CA ASP A 33 -5.78 -15.30 9.42
C ASP A 33 -4.39 -14.66 9.60
N LEU A 34 -4.27 -13.34 9.50
CA LEU A 34 -2.98 -12.63 9.46
C LEU A 34 -2.88 -11.47 10.48
N ASP A 35 -3.82 -11.35 11.41
CA ASP A 35 -3.84 -10.28 12.42
C ASP A 35 -2.62 -10.26 13.35
N TYR A 36 -1.87 -11.35 13.41
CA TYR A 36 -0.62 -11.48 14.15
C TYR A 36 0.57 -10.77 13.50
N LEU A 37 0.48 -10.37 12.22
CA LEU A 37 1.60 -9.76 11.48
C LEU A 37 2.29 -8.58 12.18
N PRO A 38 1.61 -7.75 12.98
CA PRO A 38 2.27 -6.67 13.70
C PRO A 38 3.41 -7.07 14.62
N VAL A 39 3.51 -8.35 14.98
CA VAL A 39 4.67 -8.89 15.71
C VAL A 39 6.02 -8.62 15.01
N LEU A 40 6.00 -8.36 13.70
CA LEU A 40 7.19 -8.08 12.91
C LEU A 40 7.79 -6.69 13.16
N TRP A 41 7.04 -5.77 13.74
CA TRP A 41 7.47 -4.38 13.98
C TRP A 41 7.06 -3.81 15.33
N ALA A 42 6.17 -4.48 16.07
CA ALA A 42 5.79 -4.10 17.42
C ALA A 42 7.01 -4.15 18.35
N LYS A 43 7.12 -3.13 19.23
CA LYS A 43 8.17 -3.05 20.25
C LYS A 43 7.82 -3.95 21.44
N ASP A 44 8.82 -4.22 22.28
CA ASP A 44 8.57 -4.93 23.53
C ASP A 44 7.59 -4.12 24.41
N GLY A 45 6.60 -4.81 24.96
CA GLY A 45 5.47 -4.24 25.70
C GLY A 45 4.28 -3.82 24.83
N ASP A 46 4.38 -3.79 23.51
CA ASP A 46 3.25 -3.39 22.66
C ASP A 46 2.13 -4.44 22.63
N TYR A 47 0.92 -3.97 22.31
CA TYR A 47 -0.29 -4.78 22.16
C TYR A 47 -0.61 -5.02 20.68
N ILE A 48 -1.13 -6.21 20.37
CA ILE A 48 -1.61 -6.57 19.02
C ILE A 48 -3.05 -7.06 19.17
N LEU A 49 -3.99 -6.30 18.60
CA LEU A 49 -5.40 -6.68 18.58
C LEU A 49 -5.62 -7.79 17.54
N VAL A 50 -6.14 -8.93 17.99
CA VAL A 50 -6.37 -10.13 17.19
C VAL A 50 -7.75 -10.72 17.46
N GLU A 51 -8.33 -11.41 16.50
CA GLU A 51 -9.62 -12.10 16.66
C GLU A 51 -9.48 -13.41 17.45
N ASN A 52 -8.31 -14.05 17.42
CA ASN A 52 -8.04 -15.27 18.15
C ASN A 52 -6.60 -15.31 18.71
N VAL A 53 -6.47 -15.03 20.01
CA VAL A 53 -5.18 -14.97 20.72
C VAL A 53 -4.37 -16.27 20.59
N ASN A 54 -5.01 -17.43 20.68
CA ASN A 54 -4.30 -18.72 20.60
C ASN A 54 -3.76 -18.97 19.19
N SER A 55 -4.59 -18.72 18.16
CA SER A 55 -4.18 -18.83 16.76
C SER A 55 -3.04 -17.86 16.45
N ALA A 56 -3.18 -16.59 16.82
CA ALA A 56 -2.17 -15.57 16.60
C ALA A 56 -0.81 -15.95 17.22
N ARG A 57 -0.81 -16.44 18.47
CA ARG A 57 0.40 -16.93 19.15
C ARG A 57 1.07 -18.07 18.40
N ILE A 58 0.30 -19.04 17.89
CA ILE A 58 0.85 -20.17 17.14
C ILE A 58 1.53 -19.69 15.86
N HIS A 59 0.86 -18.84 15.09
CA HIS A 59 1.36 -18.35 13.81
C HIS A 59 2.52 -17.34 13.95
N ALA A 60 2.51 -16.50 14.99
CA ALA A 60 3.55 -15.52 15.26
C ALA A 60 4.89 -16.14 15.66
N ARG A 61 4.89 -17.31 16.32
CA ARG A 61 6.10 -17.97 16.86
C ARG A 61 7.25 -18.07 15.85
N ARG A 62 6.94 -18.39 14.59
CA ARG A 62 7.95 -18.54 13.53
C ARG A 62 8.62 -17.22 13.14
N PHE A 63 8.01 -16.09 13.46
CA PHE A 63 8.49 -14.76 13.13
C PHE A 63 9.07 -14.02 14.32
N MET A 64 8.76 -14.40 15.56
CA MET A 64 9.27 -13.72 16.74
C MET A 64 10.77 -13.95 16.95
N SER A 65 11.45 -12.90 17.40
CA SER A 65 12.82 -13.03 17.91
C SER A 65 12.81 -13.69 19.28
N TYR A 66 13.91 -14.35 19.66
CA TYR A 66 14.05 -14.92 20.99
C TYR A 66 13.94 -13.82 22.06
N GLY A 67 13.03 -14.00 23.01
CA GLY A 67 12.81 -13.04 24.11
C GLY A 67 11.95 -11.83 23.78
N GLN A 68 11.41 -11.70 22.55
CA GLN A 68 10.49 -10.63 22.19
C GLN A 68 9.21 -10.70 23.04
N GLN A 69 8.82 -9.58 23.64
CA GLN A 69 7.69 -9.48 24.57
C GLN A 69 6.57 -8.65 23.96
N VAL A 70 5.71 -9.25 23.15
CA VAL A 70 4.48 -8.60 22.66
C VAL A 70 3.25 -9.27 23.25
N HIS A 71 2.18 -8.50 23.39
CA HIS A 71 0.94 -8.96 24.01
C HIS A 71 -0.18 -9.06 22.96
N PHE A 72 -0.61 -10.29 22.67
CA PHE A 72 -1.82 -10.53 21.87
C PHE A 72 -3.06 -10.38 22.75
N ILE A 73 -4.02 -9.57 22.29
CA ILE A 73 -5.27 -9.27 22.99
C ILE A 73 -6.44 -9.33 22.02
N ASP A 74 -7.59 -9.80 22.47
CA ASP A 74 -8.83 -9.79 21.71
C ASP A 74 -9.76 -8.66 22.17
N SER A 75 -10.86 -8.45 21.43
CA SER A 75 -11.83 -7.41 21.75
C SER A 75 -12.47 -7.58 23.13
N ASP A 76 -12.62 -8.81 23.61
CA ASP A 76 -13.30 -9.11 24.88
C ASP A 76 -12.45 -8.73 26.09
N ASN A 77 -11.12 -8.66 25.92
CA ASN A 77 -10.19 -8.33 26.98
C ASN A 77 -9.60 -6.91 26.87
N ILE A 78 -9.96 -6.13 25.85
CA ILE A 78 -9.35 -4.82 25.57
C ILE A 78 -9.52 -3.82 26.72
N GLU A 79 -10.61 -3.90 27.48
CA GLU A 79 -10.87 -3.03 28.64
C GLU A 79 -9.76 -3.06 29.68
N GLN A 80 -9.02 -4.18 29.77
CA GLN A 80 -7.94 -4.38 30.74
C GLN A 80 -6.70 -3.52 30.45
N ILE A 81 -6.55 -3.02 29.21
CA ILE A 81 -5.35 -2.29 28.76
C ILE A 81 -5.64 -0.84 28.36
N ILE A 82 -6.90 -0.40 28.39
CA ILE A 82 -7.30 0.93 27.86
C ILE A 82 -6.46 2.06 28.47
N ASP A 83 -6.12 1.95 29.75
CA ASP A 83 -5.29 2.96 30.45
C ASP A 83 -3.81 2.92 30.08
N GLU A 84 -3.33 1.79 29.54
CA GLU A 84 -1.94 1.60 29.12
C GLU A 84 -1.69 1.98 27.66
N VAL A 85 -2.75 2.04 26.84
CA VAL A 85 -2.67 2.44 25.43
C VAL A 85 -2.43 3.95 25.34
N THR A 86 -1.27 4.31 24.82
CA THR A 86 -0.85 5.70 24.60
C THR A 86 -0.85 6.10 23.13
N GLU A 87 -0.94 5.12 22.24
CA GLU A 87 -0.88 5.29 20.80
C GLU A 87 -1.59 4.12 20.12
N VAL A 88 -2.22 4.36 18.98
CA VAL A 88 -2.84 3.33 18.14
C VAL A 88 -2.21 3.38 16.75
N MET A 89 -1.78 2.22 16.25
CA MET A 89 -1.18 2.06 14.92
C MET A 89 -1.92 0.96 14.15
N PRO A 90 -3.03 1.28 13.47
CA PRO A 90 -3.64 0.33 12.56
C PRO A 90 -2.77 0.13 11.32
N TRP A 91 -3.13 -0.84 10.49
CA TRP A 91 -2.54 -1.03 9.17
C TRP A 91 -2.75 0.23 8.34
N GLY A 92 -3.95 0.81 8.37
CA GLY A 92 -4.27 2.13 7.84
C GLY A 92 -5.44 2.78 8.60
N TRP A 93 -5.51 4.10 8.62
CA TRP A 93 -6.53 4.86 9.35
C TRP A 93 -7.75 5.19 8.49
N ASP A 94 -8.91 4.64 8.84
CA ASP A 94 -10.20 4.96 8.21
C ASP A 94 -11.30 5.17 9.26
N SER A 95 -12.46 5.68 8.82
CA SER A 95 -13.59 5.97 9.70
C SER A 95 -14.21 4.72 10.33
N ALA A 96 -14.10 3.56 9.69
CA ALA A 96 -14.64 2.31 10.22
C ALA A 96 -13.76 1.76 11.35
N ILE A 97 -12.44 1.75 11.19
CA ILE A 97 -11.54 1.30 12.27
C ILE A 97 -11.56 2.27 13.46
N LYS A 98 -11.63 3.59 13.23
CA LYS A 98 -11.83 4.57 14.32
C LYS A 98 -13.11 4.26 15.09
N PHE A 99 -14.23 4.10 14.39
CA PHE A 99 -15.51 3.81 15.03
C PHE A 99 -15.48 2.49 15.81
N GLN A 100 -14.85 1.44 15.28
CA GLN A 100 -14.66 0.17 16.00
C GLN A 100 -13.88 0.37 17.30
N LEU A 101 -12.78 1.13 17.28
CA LEU A 101 -11.97 1.40 18.47
C LEU A 101 -12.72 2.25 19.51
N GLU A 102 -13.54 3.20 19.07
CA GLU A 102 -14.44 3.96 19.97
C GLU A 102 -15.45 3.04 20.67
N GLN A 103 -16.03 2.07 19.95
CA GLN A 103 -16.94 1.08 20.55
C GLN A 103 -16.24 0.15 21.56
N LEU A 104 -14.94 -0.08 21.37
CA LEU A 104 -14.10 -0.84 22.29
C LEU A 104 -13.59 0.00 23.48
N GLY A 105 -13.99 1.27 23.59
CA GLY A 105 -13.64 2.13 24.72
C GLY A 105 -12.25 2.76 24.63
N ILE A 106 -11.56 2.67 23.49
CA ILE A 106 -10.27 3.34 23.29
C ILE A 106 -10.46 4.86 23.42
N LYS A 107 -9.57 5.49 24.19
CA LYS A 107 -9.69 6.91 24.54
C LYS A 107 -9.60 7.79 23.28
N ALA A 108 -10.49 8.77 23.18
CA ALA A 108 -10.55 9.67 22.03
C ALA A 108 -9.25 10.46 21.78
N ASN A 109 -8.43 10.69 22.81
CA ASN A 109 -7.17 11.44 22.69
C ASN A 109 -6.04 10.67 21.98
N VAL A 110 -6.17 9.35 21.78
CA VAL A 110 -5.22 8.52 21.02
C VAL A 110 -5.76 8.13 19.64
N LEU A 111 -6.94 8.64 19.27
CA LEU A 111 -7.58 8.41 17.97
C LEU A 111 -7.50 9.68 17.11
N PRO A 112 -7.45 9.56 15.77
CA PRO A 112 -7.46 10.71 14.89
C PRO A 112 -8.81 11.45 14.92
N THR A 113 -8.79 12.76 14.66
CA THR A 113 -10.03 13.53 14.47
C THR A 113 -10.71 13.16 13.15
N ASP A 114 -11.98 13.53 12.98
CA ASP A 114 -12.68 13.29 11.70
C ASP A 114 -12.05 14.11 10.56
N GLU A 115 -11.54 15.31 10.86
CA GLU A 115 -10.79 16.13 9.90
C GLU A 115 -9.49 15.44 9.48
N ASN A 116 -8.76 14.84 10.43
CA ASN A 116 -7.57 14.05 10.10
C ASN A 116 -7.93 12.87 9.20
N LEU A 117 -8.99 12.12 9.50
CA LEU A 117 -9.42 11.00 8.67
C LEU A 117 -9.85 11.43 7.27
N SER A 118 -10.57 12.56 7.15
CA SER A 118 -10.94 13.13 5.85
C SER A 118 -9.70 13.50 5.03
N ALA A 119 -8.69 14.11 5.65
CA ALA A 119 -7.44 14.45 4.99
C ALA A 119 -6.65 13.20 4.55
N ILE A 120 -6.54 12.18 5.42
CA ILE A 120 -5.89 10.90 5.08
C ILE A 120 -6.59 10.25 3.89
N ARG A 121 -7.92 10.24 3.86
CA ARG A 121 -8.71 9.71 2.75
C ARG A 121 -8.43 10.47 1.46
N GLU A 122 -8.47 11.80 1.49
CA GLU A 122 -8.17 12.65 0.33
C GLU A 122 -6.76 12.39 -0.22
N LEU A 123 -5.77 12.31 0.66
CA LEU A 123 -4.37 12.06 0.29
C LEU A 123 -4.09 10.60 -0.12
N SER A 124 -5.00 9.67 0.19
CA SER A 124 -4.94 8.28 -0.30
C SER A 124 -5.56 8.12 -1.70
N ASN A 125 -6.06 9.20 -2.30
CA ASN A 125 -6.66 9.20 -3.62
C ASN A 125 -5.58 9.16 -4.72
N ARG A 126 -5.78 8.39 -5.79
CA ARG A 126 -4.86 8.36 -6.93
C ARG A 126 -4.71 9.70 -7.67
N GLU A 127 -5.67 10.61 -7.55
CA GLU A 127 -5.54 11.98 -8.03
C GLU A 127 -4.44 12.74 -7.29
N TYR A 128 -4.33 12.57 -5.97
CA TYR A 128 -3.22 13.13 -5.20
C TYR A 128 -1.88 12.55 -5.67
N ALA A 129 -1.80 11.23 -5.83
CA ALA A 129 -0.62 10.56 -6.39
C ALA A 129 -0.23 11.13 -7.78
N SER A 130 -1.23 11.44 -8.62
CA SER A 130 -1.02 12.07 -9.93
C SER A 130 -0.40 13.47 -9.83
N HIS A 131 -0.78 14.26 -8.82
CA HIS A 131 -0.18 15.57 -8.56
C HIS A 131 1.27 15.44 -8.10
N VAL A 132 1.55 14.51 -7.18
CA VAL A 132 2.92 14.24 -6.70
C VAL A 132 3.81 13.71 -7.84
N LEU A 133 3.29 12.86 -8.73
CA LEU A 133 4.02 12.38 -9.91
C LEU A 133 4.47 13.53 -10.80
N ARG A 134 3.58 14.50 -11.05
CA ARG A 134 3.92 15.68 -11.85
C ARG A 134 5.01 16.52 -11.19
N GLU A 135 4.86 16.86 -9.90
CA GLU A 135 5.87 17.63 -9.16
C GLU A 135 7.23 16.90 -9.11
N LEU A 136 7.21 15.58 -8.90
CA LEU A 136 8.43 14.76 -8.89
C LEU A 136 9.15 14.78 -10.24
N ARG A 137 8.41 14.67 -11.35
CA ARG A 137 8.99 14.74 -12.69
C ARG A 137 9.54 16.13 -13.02
N GLU A 138 8.86 17.19 -12.58
CA GLU A 138 9.31 18.59 -12.76
C GLU A 138 10.59 18.89 -11.98
N LEU A 139 10.75 18.32 -10.77
CA LEU A 139 11.95 18.55 -9.94
C LEU A 139 13.18 17.77 -10.40
N LEU A 140 12.99 16.55 -10.90
CA LEU A 140 14.11 15.70 -11.32
C LEU A 140 14.55 15.98 -12.76
N ASP A 141 13.63 16.38 -13.64
CA ASP A 141 13.87 16.67 -15.07
C ASP A 141 14.81 15.65 -15.75
N GLU A 142 14.62 14.36 -15.42
CA GLU A 142 15.43 13.28 -15.97
C GLU A 142 14.66 12.61 -17.12
N ASP A 143 15.25 12.55 -18.31
CA ASP A 143 14.69 11.88 -19.50
C ASP A 143 14.29 10.43 -19.22
N ILE A 144 14.91 9.77 -18.24
CA ILE A 144 14.63 8.39 -17.85
C ILE A 144 13.22 8.20 -17.25
N LEU A 145 12.60 9.28 -16.77
CA LEU A 145 11.29 9.24 -16.13
C LEU A 145 10.16 9.28 -17.14
N ILE A 146 9.12 8.50 -16.86
CA ILE A 146 7.86 8.46 -17.59
C ILE A 146 6.70 8.43 -16.61
N GLY A 147 5.48 8.50 -17.12
CA GLY A 147 4.26 8.39 -16.32
C GLY A 147 3.37 9.59 -16.53
N GLU A 148 2.13 9.30 -16.90
CA GLU A 148 1.07 10.26 -17.08
C GLU A 148 -0.19 9.70 -16.44
N SER A 149 -0.94 10.58 -15.77
CA SER A 149 -2.18 10.23 -15.10
C SER A 149 -3.12 11.41 -15.22
N PHE A 150 -4.36 11.11 -15.59
CA PHE A 150 -5.41 12.09 -15.85
C PHE A 150 -6.65 11.73 -15.03
N CYS A 151 -7.45 12.73 -14.69
CA CYS A 151 -8.68 12.56 -13.91
C CYS A 151 -9.89 12.94 -14.77
N ALA A 152 -10.91 12.07 -14.78
CA ALA A 152 -12.22 12.34 -15.39
C ALA A 152 -13.30 12.38 -14.31
N ARG A 153 -14.15 13.42 -14.35
CA ARG A 153 -15.26 13.66 -13.40
C ARG A 153 -16.62 13.25 -13.95
N ASN A 154 -16.69 12.87 -15.23
CA ASN A 154 -17.90 12.38 -15.88
C ASN A 154 -17.55 11.51 -17.10
N VAL A 155 -18.57 10.84 -17.64
CA VAL A 155 -18.41 9.94 -18.79
C VAL A 155 -17.91 10.68 -20.04
N ALA A 156 -18.29 11.94 -20.26
CA ALA A 156 -17.85 12.69 -21.43
C ALA A 156 -16.35 12.99 -21.38
N GLU A 157 -15.84 13.42 -20.21
CA GLU A 157 -14.40 13.61 -19.97
C GLU A 157 -13.63 12.29 -20.12
N LEU A 158 -14.15 11.20 -19.56
CA LEU A 158 -13.55 9.87 -19.69
C LEU A 158 -13.40 9.47 -21.16
N THR A 159 -14.48 9.58 -21.95
CA THR A 159 -14.44 9.24 -23.38
C THR A 159 -13.44 10.13 -24.13
N SER A 160 -13.42 11.44 -23.84
CA SER A 160 -12.47 12.36 -24.49
C SER A 160 -11.00 12.07 -24.16
N LEU A 161 -10.71 11.59 -22.96
CA LEU A 161 -9.35 11.14 -22.59
C LEU A 161 -8.99 9.84 -23.31
N LEU A 162 -9.91 8.86 -23.37
CA LEU A 162 -9.70 7.59 -24.05
C LEU A 162 -9.50 7.75 -25.56
N GLU A 163 -10.08 8.78 -26.18
CA GLU A 163 -9.83 9.11 -27.60
C GLU A 163 -8.40 9.59 -27.88
N LYS A 164 -7.70 10.12 -26.87
CA LYS A 164 -6.34 10.67 -26.99
C LYS A 164 -5.25 9.66 -26.62
N ILE A 165 -5.62 8.55 -26.00
CA ILE A 165 -4.70 7.55 -25.46
C ILE A 165 -4.96 6.23 -26.19
N ASP A 166 -3.97 5.72 -26.94
CA ASP A 166 -4.09 4.49 -27.73
C ASP A 166 -4.51 3.28 -26.88
N LYS A 167 -3.67 2.94 -25.89
CA LYS A 167 -3.97 1.92 -24.87
C LYS A 167 -4.01 2.59 -23.51
N ALA A 168 -5.11 2.42 -22.79
CA ALA A 168 -5.31 3.08 -21.51
C ALA A 168 -5.56 2.06 -20.38
N VAL A 169 -5.29 2.52 -19.17
CA VAL A 169 -5.69 1.87 -17.93
C VAL A 169 -6.56 2.85 -17.18
N ILE A 170 -7.78 2.44 -16.86
CA ILE A 170 -8.66 3.23 -16.01
C ILE A 170 -8.68 2.65 -14.60
N LYS A 171 -8.60 3.52 -13.59
CA LYS A 171 -8.47 3.13 -12.18
C LYS A 171 -9.45 3.90 -11.31
N ALA A 172 -10.11 3.20 -10.39
CA ALA A 172 -10.87 3.86 -9.34
C ALA A 172 -9.94 4.70 -8.44
N PRO A 173 -10.37 5.89 -7.98
CA PRO A 173 -9.57 6.75 -7.10
C PRO A 173 -9.08 6.04 -5.82
N TRP A 174 -9.97 5.29 -5.18
CA TRP A 174 -9.67 4.38 -4.06
C TRP A 174 -9.99 2.95 -4.44
N SER A 175 -9.02 2.05 -4.32
CA SER A 175 -9.24 0.61 -4.52
C SER A 175 -8.12 -0.24 -3.95
N SER A 176 -8.44 -1.47 -3.53
CA SER A 176 -7.46 -2.45 -3.05
C SER A 176 -7.08 -3.50 -4.10
N SER A 177 -5.80 -3.89 -4.10
CA SER A 177 -5.28 -5.13 -4.72
C SER A 177 -5.70 -5.33 -6.20
N GLY A 178 -5.58 -4.29 -7.03
CA GLY A 178 -5.88 -4.35 -8.47
C GLY A 178 -7.37 -4.42 -8.84
N ARG A 179 -8.30 -4.56 -7.88
CA ARG A 179 -9.74 -4.74 -8.15
C ARG A 179 -10.39 -3.53 -8.83
N GLY A 180 -9.84 -2.34 -8.61
CA GLY A 180 -10.30 -1.08 -9.20
C GLY A 180 -9.65 -0.73 -10.54
N VAL A 181 -8.94 -1.66 -11.20
CA VAL A 181 -8.20 -1.40 -12.43
C VAL A 181 -8.89 -2.09 -13.62
N ARG A 182 -9.03 -1.39 -14.75
CA ARG A 182 -9.50 -1.96 -16.03
C ARG A 182 -8.61 -1.51 -17.17
N TYR A 183 -8.32 -2.43 -18.09
CA TYR A 183 -7.49 -2.19 -19.25
C TYR A 183 -8.36 -1.92 -20.48
N ILE A 184 -8.00 -0.89 -21.24
CA ILE A 184 -8.70 -0.45 -22.45
C ILE A 184 -7.69 -0.51 -23.60
N ASP A 185 -7.88 -1.47 -24.50
CA ASP A 185 -7.00 -1.67 -25.67
C ASP A 185 -7.61 -1.12 -26.97
N THR A 186 -8.94 -1.01 -27.00
CA THR A 186 -9.75 -0.53 -28.13
C THR A 186 -10.92 0.30 -27.59
N MET A 187 -12.05 0.36 -28.30
CA MET A 187 -13.25 0.98 -27.77
C MET A 187 -13.65 0.40 -26.41
N ILE A 188 -14.07 1.28 -25.50
CA ILE A 188 -14.53 0.91 -24.17
C ILE A 188 -15.81 0.06 -24.25
N ASP A 189 -15.79 -1.09 -23.59
CA ASP A 189 -16.96 -1.96 -23.48
C ASP A 189 -18.07 -1.31 -22.63
N PRO A 190 -19.36 -1.45 -22.99
CA PRO A 190 -20.46 -0.86 -22.22
C PRO A 190 -20.51 -1.26 -20.73
N ALA A 191 -20.10 -2.48 -20.37
CA ALA A 191 -20.04 -2.90 -18.97
C ALA A 191 -18.91 -2.18 -18.22
N ILE A 192 -17.76 -1.97 -18.87
CA ILE A 192 -16.66 -1.17 -18.30
C ILE A 192 -17.07 0.29 -18.15
N LEU A 193 -17.77 0.85 -19.14
CA LEU A 193 -18.28 2.23 -19.08
C LEU A 193 -19.30 2.41 -17.95
N ASN A 194 -20.22 1.45 -17.77
CA ASN A 194 -21.18 1.46 -16.67
C ASN A 194 -20.49 1.35 -15.31
N TRP A 195 -19.48 0.48 -15.19
CA TRP A 195 -18.65 0.40 -13.99
C TRP A 195 -17.95 1.74 -13.71
N ALA A 196 -17.32 2.36 -14.71
CA ALA A 196 -16.64 3.64 -14.57
C ALA A 196 -17.61 4.75 -14.15
N ASN A 197 -18.80 4.81 -14.74
CA ASN A 197 -19.85 5.76 -14.35
C ASN A 197 -20.28 5.58 -12.89
N ASN A 198 -20.38 4.33 -12.41
CA ASN A 198 -20.69 4.07 -11.00
C ASN A 198 -19.54 4.49 -10.08
N VAL A 199 -18.30 4.24 -10.47
CA VAL A 199 -17.11 4.71 -9.73
C VAL A 199 -17.12 6.24 -9.64
N ILE A 200 -17.34 6.95 -10.75
CA ILE A 200 -17.43 8.42 -10.76
C ILE A 200 -18.54 8.91 -9.83
N LYS A 201 -19.73 8.29 -9.86
CA LYS A 201 -20.85 8.66 -8.99
C LYS A 201 -20.54 8.46 -7.50
N GLN A 202 -19.78 7.41 -7.17
CA GLN A 202 -19.50 7.03 -5.78
C GLN A 202 -18.25 7.73 -5.21
N GLN A 203 -17.22 7.92 -6.03
CA GLN A 203 -15.90 8.39 -5.63
C GLN A 203 -15.56 9.78 -6.18
N GLY A 204 -16.43 10.35 -7.04
CA GLY A 204 -16.28 11.69 -7.58
C GLY A 204 -15.35 11.80 -8.79
N SER A 205 -14.63 10.74 -9.16
CA SER A 205 -13.76 10.71 -10.34
C SER A 205 -13.40 9.29 -10.77
N ILE A 206 -12.71 9.17 -11.91
CA ILE A 206 -11.95 8.00 -12.33
C ILE A 206 -10.62 8.45 -12.92
N MET A 207 -9.55 7.70 -12.64
CA MET A 207 -8.23 7.97 -13.20
C MET A 207 -8.08 7.28 -14.55
N VAL A 208 -7.35 7.92 -15.46
CA VAL A 208 -7.01 7.43 -16.79
C VAL A 208 -5.50 7.58 -16.99
N GLU A 209 -4.81 6.49 -17.27
CA GLU A 209 -3.36 6.46 -17.46
C GLU A 209 -3.03 5.76 -18.78
N PRO A 210 -1.95 6.10 -19.48
CA PRO A 210 -1.44 5.27 -20.57
C PRO A 210 -1.07 3.87 -20.08
N TYR A 211 -1.31 2.87 -20.92
CA TYR A 211 -0.83 1.52 -20.66
C TYR A 211 0.67 1.46 -20.96
N TYR A 212 1.46 1.12 -19.93
CA TYR A 212 2.89 0.93 -20.07
C TYR A 212 3.26 -0.55 -20.14
N ASN A 213 4.20 -0.89 -21.02
CA ASN A 213 4.77 -2.24 -21.11
C ASN A 213 5.72 -2.50 -19.93
N LYS A 214 5.11 -2.86 -18.81
CA LYS A 214 5.80 -3.08 -17.54
C LYS A 214 6.74 -4.28 -17.60
N VAL A 215 7.97 -4.06 -17.14
CA VAL A 215 9.03 -5.07 -17.00
C VAL A 215 9.20 -5.49 -15.53
N LYS A 216 9.09 -4.54 -14.60
CA LYS A 216 9.32 -4.80 -13.17
C LYS A 216 8.42 -3.90 -12.31
N ASP A 217 7.79 -4.48 -11.30
CA ASP A 217 7.19 -3.72 -10.20
C ASP A 217 8.18 -3.61 -9.03
N PHE A 218 8.18 -2.47 -8.37
CA PHE A 218 8.82 -2.28 -7.07
C PHE A 218 8.16 -1.11 -6.35
N GLY A 219 8.52 -0.90 -5.09
CA GLY A 219 8.09 0.27 -4.33
C GLY A 219 9.24 0.83 -3.51
N MET A 220 9.05 2.05 -3.04
CA MET A 220 9.84 2.64 -1.97
C MET A 220 8.95 2.76 -0.75
N GLU A 221 9.42 2.22 0.37
CA GLU A 221 8.69 2.26 1.62
C GLU A 221 9.25 3.38 2.50
N PHE A 222 8.38 4.07 3.23
CA PHE A 222 8.71 5.22 4.07
C PHE A 222 7.97 5.16 5.41
N ILE A 223 8.50 5.88 6.41
CA ILE A 223 7.82 6.13 7.69
C ILE A 223 7.62 7.64 7.84
N ALA A 224 6.38 8.04 8.12
CA ALA A 224 6.00 9.39 8.50
C ALA A 224 6.05 9.54 10.02
N ASP A 225 6.80 10.55 10.48
CA ASP A 225 6.82 10.96 11.88
C ASP A 225 6.64 12.48 12.03
N LYS A 226 6.94 13.02 13.21
CA LYS A 226 6.82 14.46 13.52
C LYS A 226 7.85 15.33 12.78
N GLU A 227 8.95 14.75 12.31
CA GLU A 227 10.07 15.45 11.66
C GLU A 227 9.92 15.42 10.14
N GLY A 228 9.24 14.40 9.61
CA GLY A 228 8.90 14.32 8.19
C GLY A 228 8.66 12.89 7.73
N ILE A 229 8.94 12.66 6.46
CA ILE A 229 8.86 11.37 5.79
C ILE A 229 10.28 10.85 5.56
N HIS A 230 10.53 9.63 6.01
CA HIS A 230 11.86 9.01 5.99
C HIS A 230 11.83 7.71 5.20
N TYR A 231 12.74 7.58 4.24
CA TYR A 231 12.89 6.37 3.42
C TYR A 231 13.41 5.20 4.26
N VAL A 232 12.78 4.02 4.11
CA VAL A 232 13.15 2.81 4.87
C VAL A 232 13.54 1.60 4.00
N GLY A 233 13.35 1.65 2.68
CA GLY A 233 13.93 0.66 1.77
C GLY A 233 13.12 0.34 0.53
N LEU A 234 13.74 -0.39 -0.40
CA LEU A 234 13.09 -0.89 -1.61
C LEU A 234 12.20 -2.10 -1.32
N SER A 235 11.06 -2.16 -1.98
CA SER A 235 10.15 -3.31 -1.98
C SER A 235 10.07 -3.88 -3.39
N VAL A 236 10.84 -4.92 -3.70
CA VAL A 236 10.76 -5.58 -5.02
C VAL A 236 9.68 -6.64 -4.96
N PHE A 237 8.58 -6.43 -5.67
CA PHE A 237 7.44 -7.34 -5.68
C PHE A 237 7.08 -7.79 -7.08
N HIS A 238 6.23 -8.82 -7.13
CA HIS A 238 5.72 -9.36 -8.36
C HIS A 238 4.20 -9.25 -8.37
N THR A 239 3.67 -8.94 -9.56
CA THR A 239 2.23 -8.97 -9.82
C THR A 239 1.93 -9.91 -10.98
N MET A 240 0.77 -10.56 -10.94
CA MET A 240 0.25 -11.37 -12.04
C MET A 240 -1.19 -10.92 -12.30
N ASN A 241 -1.48 -10.49 -13.54
CA ASN A 241 -2.79 -9.93 -13.92
C ASN A 241 -3.26 -8.78 -13.01
N GLY A 242 -2.33 -7.94 -12.56
CA GLY A 242 -2.62 -6.81 -11.66
C GLY A 242 -2.80 -7.17 -10.19
N ALA A 243 -2.76 -8.46 -9.82
CA ALA A 243 -2.81 -8.91 -8.43
C ALA A 243 -1.40 -9.10 -7.88
N TYR A 244 -1.18 -8.66 -6.64
CA TYR A 244 0.04 -8.92 -5.88
C TYR A 244 0.22 -10.42 -5.65
N ILE A 245 1.42 -10.96 -5.95
CA ILE A 245 1.73 -12.38 -5.72
C ILE A 245 2.84 -12.60 -4.68
N GLY A 246 3.69 -11.60 -4.41
CA GLY A 246 4.76 -11.73 -3.42
C GLY A 246 5.87 -10.70 -3.50
N ASN A 247 6.73 -10.67 -2.47
CA ASN A 247 7.89 -9.80 -2.34
C ASN A 247 9.20 -10.59 -2.23
N SER A 248 10.27 -10.05 -2.79
CA SER A 248 11.63 -10.52 -2.54
C SER A 248 12.09 -10.15 -1.13
N LEU A 249 12.59 -11.14 -0.39
CA LEU A 249 13.19 -10.95 0.93
C LEU A 249 14.71 -10.86 0.80
N GLU A 250 15.16 -9.75 0.21
CA GLU A 250 16.58 -9.48 -0.01
C GLU A 250 17.01 -8.21 0.70
N LYS A 251 18.31 -8.12 0.95
CA LYS A 251 18.93 -6.88 1.45
C LYS A 251 18.81 -5.76 0.43
N GLU A 252 18.91 -4.53 0.93
CA GLU A 252 18.80 -3.31 0.15
C GLU A 252 19.76 -3.29 -1.04
N GLU A 253 21.02 -3.63 -0.82
CA GLU A 253 22.06 -3.59 -1.85
C GLU A 253 21.79 -4.60 -2.97
N VAL A 254 21.18 -5.74 -2.64
CA VAL A 254 20.81 -6.76 -3.62
C VAL A 254 19.60 -6.30 -4.45
N LYS A 255 18.60 -5.68 -3.81
CA LYS A 255 17.44 -5.10 -4.52
C LYS A 255 17.88 -3.96 -5.44
N GLN A 256 18.76 -3.08 -4.97
CA GLN A 256 19.37 -2.03 -5.80
C GLN A 256 20.14 -2.63 -6.97
N GLY A 257 20.95 -3.66 -6.73
CA GLY A 257 21.67 -4.39 -7.78
C GLY A 257 20.74 -4.96 -8.86
N LEU A 258 19.61 -5.55 -8.47
CA LEU A 258 18.59 -6.06 -9.40
C LEU A 258 17.99 -4.94 -10.26
N LEU A 259 17.61 -3.81 -9.65
CA LEU A 259 17.03 -2.67 -10.37
C LEU A 259 18.07 -1.93 -11.21
N SER A 260 19.35 -1.95 -10.81
CA SER A 260 20.46 -1.29 -11.50
C SER A 260 20.73 -1.83 -12.91
N THR A 261 20.22 -3.02 -13.22
CA THR A 261 20.25 -3.58 -14.57
C THR A 261 19.36 -2.84 -15.56
N TYR A 262 18.44 -2.01 -15.06
CA TYR A 262 17.49 -1.22 -15.85
C TYR A 262 17.69 0.29 -15.68
N ILE A 263 17.86 0.75 -14.43
CA ILE A 263 17.91 2.17 -14.06
C ILE A 263 19.12 2.41 -13.15
N ALA A 264 19.91 3.45 -13.42
CA ALA A 264 21.11 3.72 -12.62
C ALA A 264 20.76 4.00 -11.14
N VAL A 265 21.55 3.44 -10.21
CA VAL A 265 21.34 3.60 -8.75
C VAL A 265 21.21 5.06 -8.29
N PRO A 266 22.01 6.03 -8.81
CA PRO A 266 21.82 7.44 -8.46
C PRO A 266 20.42 7.98 -8.73
N VAL A 267 19.74 7.52 -9.80
CA VAL A 267 18.36 7.91 -10.11
C VAL A 267 17.40 7.46 -9.02
N LEU A 268 17.55 6.20 -8.55
CA LEU A 268 16.73 5.67 -7.45
C LEU A 268 16.94 6.47 -6.16
N ASN A 269 18.19 6.82 -5.86
CA ASN A 269 18.51 7.62 -4.67
C ASN A 269 17.94 9.03 -4.76
N ASN A 270 18.03 9.68 -5.92
CA ASN A 270 17.47 11.02 -6.16
C ASN A 270 15.95 11.02 -6.00
N ILE A 271 15.27 10.00 -6.53
CA ILE A 271 13.82 9.82 -6.38
C ILE A 271 13.45 9.66 -4.90
N ALA A 272 14.16 8.80 -4.16
CA ALA A 272 13.90 8.61 -2.72
C ALA A 272 14.03 9.95 -1.96
N GLN A 273 15.12 10.68 -2.16
CA GLN A 273 15.37 11.97 -1.47
C GLN A 273 14.35 13.06 -1.85
N THR A 274 13.95 13.09 -3.13
CA THR A 274 12.96 14.07 -3.61
C THR A 274 11.57 13.73 -3.09
N LEU A 275 11.22 12.44 -3.00
CA LEU A 275 9.99 11.98 -2.36
C LEU A 275 9.98 12.28 -0.85
N GLU A 276 11.07 12.06 -0.13
CA GLU A 276 11.17 12.46 1.29
C GLU A 276 10.86 13.95 1.44
N THR A 277 11.46 14.80 0.59
CA THR A 277 11.24 16.26 0.63
C THR A 277 9.81 16.65 0.28
N LEU A 278 9.29 16.16 -0.85
CA LEU A 278 7.94 16.47 -1.34
C LEU A 278 6.87 16.00 -0.36
N LEU A 279 6.95 14.74 0.08
CA LEU A 279 5.95 14.15 0.97
C LEU A 279 6.07 14.74 2.38
N SER A 280 7.26 15.09 2.87
CA SER A 280 7.39 15.82 4.14
C SER A 280 6.66 17.16 4.10
N LYS A 281 6.80 17.91 3.01
CA LYS A 281 6.09 19.19 2.85
C LYS A 281 4.57 19.03 2.86
N GLN A 282 4.06 17.92 2.32
CA GLN A 282 2.63 17.72 2.07
C GLN A 282 1.92 16.93 3.19
N LEU A 283 2.62 16.03 3.89
CA LEU A 283 2.02 15.07 4.84
C LEU A 283 2.34 15.37 6.31
N THR A 284 3.40 16.14 6.61
CA THR A 284 3.79 16.41 8.01
C THR A 284 2.69 17.12 8.76
N GLY A 285 2.33 16.59 9.94
CA GLY A 285 1.22 17.10 10.76
C GLY A 285 -0.16 16.64 10.31
N ILE A 286 -0.27 15.90 9.21
CA ILE A 286 -1.52 15.31 8.69
C ILE A 286 -1.50 13.78 8.83
N TYR A 287 -0.42 13.14 8.38
CA TYR A 287 -0.26 11.70 8.40
C TYR A 287 0.91 11.27 9.29
N TYR A 288 0.72 10.17 10.03
CA TYR A 288 1.74 9.56 10.87
C TYR A 288 1.63 8.03 10.73
N GLY A 289 2.76 7.37 10.49
CA GLY A 289 2.80 5.93 10.24
C GLY A 289 3.50 5.53 8.95
N ALA A 290 3.35 4.26 8.57
CA ALA A 290 4.02 3.69 7.40
C ALA A 290 3.31 4.07 6.10
N LEU A 291 4.06 4.38 5.04
CA LEU A 291 3.51 4.61 3.71
C LEU A 291 4.40 4.02 2.62
N GLY A 292 3.81 3.59 1.52
CA GLY A 292 4.53 3.03 0.37
C GLY A 292 4.25 3.79 -0.90
N VAL A 293 5.26 3.96 -1.75
CA VAL A 293 5.13 4.52 -3.09
C VAL A 293 5.45 3.42 -4.10
N ASP A 294 4.44 2.99 -4.84
CA ASP A 294 4.60 1.96 -5.88
C ASP A 294 5.17 2.57 -7.15
N MET A 295 6.03 1.82 -7.83
CA MET A 295 6.80 2.22 -8.98
C MET A 295 6.86 1.08 -10.00
N MET A 296 7.18 1.41 -11.25
CA MET A 296 7.45 0.36 -12.24
C MET A 296 8.51 0.77 -13.25
N ILE A 297 9.32 -0.21 -13.65
CA ILE A 297 10.20 -0.11 -14.80
C ILE A 297 9.42 -0.58 -16.03
N VAL A 298 9.51 0.18 -17.10
CA VAL A 298 8.78 -0.06 -18.35
C VAL A 298 9.75 -0.13 -19.52
N ALA A 299 9.44 -0.95 -20.51
CA ALA A 299 10.20 -1.01 -21.75
C ALA A 299 9.92 0.22 -22.61
N ASN A 300 10.96 0.85 -23.14
CA ASN A 300 10.86 1.98 -24.06
C ASN A 300 10.70 1.45 -25.49
N GLY A 301 9.54 1.65 -26.12
CA GLY A 301 9.32 1.35 -27.53
C GLY A 301 8.84 -0.07 -27.88
N SER A 302 8.38 -0.20 -29.12
CA SER A 302 7.87 -1.43 -29.73
C SER A 302 8.94 -2.04 -30.63
N ARG A 303 9.56 -3.15 -30.21
CA ARG A 303 10.54 -3.97 -30.98
C ARG A 303 11.64 -3.18 -31.70
N GLY A 304 12.82 -3.09 -31.07
CA GLY A 304 14.08 -2.83 -31.78
C GLY A 304 15.03 -1.87 -31.07
N ASP A 305 14.53 -1.02 -30.17
CA ASP A 305 15.33 -0.05 -29.41
C ASP A 305 15.14 -0.32 -27.91
N VAL A 306 15.97 -1.21 -27.35
CA VAL A 306 15.73 -1.82 -26.02
C VAL A 306 16.23 -0.89 -24.91
N GLY A 307 15.57 0.25 -24.72
CA GLY A 307 15.75 1.11 -23.56
C GLY A 307 14.75 0.80 -22.45
N PHE A 308 15.05 1.22 -21.22
CA PHE A 308 14.10 1.19 -20.10
C PHE A 308 13.78 2.62 -19.66
N LYS A 309 12.57 2.82 -19.15
CA LYS A 309 12.13 4.05 -18.47
C LYS A 309 11.58 3.67 -17.09
N LEU A 310 11.57 4.64 -16.19
CA LEU A 310 11.03 4.49 -14.85
C LEU A 310 9.74 5.31 -14.70
N HIS A 311 8.64 4.66 -14.33
CA HIS A 311 7.47 5.32 -13.80
C HIS A 311 7.65 5.47 -12.28
N PRO A 312 8.00 6.66 -11.77
CA PRO A 312 8.51 6.80 -10.41
C PRO A 312 7.42 6.85 -9.34
N LEU A 313 6.14 6.92 -9.73
CA LEU A 313 5.02 7.00 -8.80
C LEU A 313 3.73 6.53 -9.46
N VAL A 314 3.33 5.28 -9.21
CA VAL A 314 2.09 4.65 -9.71
C VAL A 314 0.94 4.86 -8.74
N GLU A 315 1.21 4.71 -7.44
CA GLU A 315 0.27 5.01 -6.36
C GLU A 315 1.02 5.31 -5.06
N ILE A 316 0.37 6.05 -4.17
CA ILE A 316 0.82 6.28 -2.79
C ILE A 316 -0.16 5.54 -1.88
N ASN A 317 0.36 4.65 -1.04
CA ASN A 317 -0.38 3.90 -0.05
C ASN A 317 -0.13 4.53 1.33
N LEU A 318 -1.06 5.32 1.86
CA LEU A 318 -0.99 5.90 3.22
C LEU A 318 -1.38 4.89 4.30
N ARG A 319 -0.68 3.76 4.26
CA ARG A 319 -0.83 2.65 5.19
C ARG A 319 0.43 1.82 5.14
N ARG A 320 0.59 0.96 6.13
CA ARG A 320 1.56 -0.13 6.04
C ARG A 320 1.26 -0.99 4.80
N THR A 321 2.31 -1.50 4.19
CA THR A 321 2.24 -2.30 2.96
C THR A 321 2.85 -3.67 3.19
N MET A 322 2.61 -4.61 2.26
CA MET A 322 3.35 -5.87 2.25
C MET A 322 4.85 -5.66 2.00
N GLY A 323 5.25 -4.53 1.42
CA GLY A 323 6.65 -4.13 1.35
C GLY A 323 7.26 -3.92 2.73
N HIS A 324 6.56 -3.25 3.65
CA HIS A 324 7.02 -3.12 5.04
C HIS A 324 7.17 -4.47 5.75
N VAL A 325 6.24 -5.40 5.52
CA VAL A 325 6.33 -6.78 6.04
C VAL A 325 7.59 -7.46 5.49
N ALA A 326 7.83 -7.34 4.17
CA ALA A 326 9.00 -7.88 3.52
C ALA A 326 10.31 -7.26 4.04
N LEU A 327 10.35 -5.96 4.30
CA LEU A 327 11.50 -5.28 4.89
C LEU A 327 11.79 -5.81 6.31
N SER A 328 10.77 -5.90 7.18
CA SER A 328 10.91 -6.47 8.52
C SER A 328 11.45 -7.90 8.51
N LEU A 329 11.00 -8.72 7.55
CA LEU A 329 11.49 -10.10 7.39
C LEU A 329 12.92 -10.15 6.82
N SER A 330 13.25 -9.28 5.87
CA SER A 330 14.58 -9.23 5.23
C SER A 330 15.70 -8.89 6.22
N ASN A 331 15.37 -8.19 7.31
CA ASN A 331 16.30 -7.92 8.41
C ASN A 331 16.70 -9.18 9.19
N LYS A 332 15.98 -10.28 9.04
CA LYS A 332 16.26 -11.56 9.71
C LYS A 332 16.97 -12.51 8.74
N LYS A 333 18.23 -12.87 9.08
CA LYS A 333 19.08 -13.72 8.24
C LYS A 333 18.41 -15.03 7.79
N SER A 334 17.54 -15.62 8.61
CA SER A 334 16.81 -16.87 8.30
C SER A 334 15.81 -16.75 7.14
N PHE A 335 15.40 -15.53 6.79
CA PHE A 335 14.45 -15.25 5.72
C PHE A 335 15.10 -14.59 4.48
N GLN A 336 16.39 -14.26 4.54
CA GLN A 336 17.10 -13.70 3.38
C GLN A 336 17.17 -14.72 2.23
N HIS A 337 17.24 -14.22 0.99
CA HIS A 337 17.27 -15.02 -0.25
C HIS A 337 16.00 -15.82 -0.53
N LYS A 338 14.88 -15.40 0.06
CA LYS A 338 13.57 -16.04 -0.10
C LYS A 338 12.56 -15.08 -0.73
N MET A 339 11.38 -15.63 -1.02
CA MET A 339 10.20 -14.90 -1.45
C MET A 339 9.13 -15.00 -0.38
N MET A 340 8.47 -13.88 -0.10
CA MET A 340 7.27 -13.80 0.71
C MET A 340 6.05 -13.85 -0.20
N ARG A 341 5.03 -14.65 0.14
CA ARG A 341 3.75 -14.69 -0.57
C ARG A 341 2.59 -14.76 0.40
N ILE A 342 1.47 -14.16 0.00
CA ILE A 342 0.17 -14.39 0.63
C ILE A 342 -0.63 -15.26 -0.33
N ASP A 343 -0.93 -16.48 0.09
CA ASP A 343 -1.76 -17.40 -0.69
C ASP A 343 -3.03 -17.73 0.09
N ASN A 344 -4.13 -18.00 -0.62
CA ASN A 344 -5.38 -18.49 -0.05
C ASN A 344 -5.56 -19.95 -0.49
N ASP A 345 -5.70 -20.87 0.48
CA ASP A 345 -5.87 -22.30 0.22
C ASP A 345 -7.32 -22.71 -0.12
N GLY A 346 -8.21 -21.73 -0.26
CA GLY A 346 -9.65 -21.88 -0.45
C GLY A 346 -10.46 -21.61 0.82
N SER A 347 -9.82 -21.65 1.99
CA SER A 347 -10.46 -21.41 3.30
C SER A 347 -9.72 -20.33 4.10
N HIS A 348 -8.39 -20.35 4.09
CA HIS A 348 -7.53 -19.50 4.90
C HIS A 348 -6.44 -18.82 4.09
N TYR A 349 -6.07 -17.60 4.49
CA TYR A 349 -4.92 -16.88 4.00
C TYR A 349 -3.66 -17.24 4.80
N HIS A 350 -2.56 -17.44 4.09
CA HIS A 350 -1.29 -17.83 4.70
C HIS A 350 -0.16 -16.95 4.21
N LEU A 351 0.67 -16.49 5.15
CA LEU A 351 1.98 -15.94 4.83
C LEU A 351 2.98 -17.09 4.63
N HIS A 352 3.43 -17.30 3.39
CA HIS A 352 4.44 -18.27 3.02
C HIS A 352 5.79 -17.61 2.78
N ILE A 353 6.85 -18.31 3.17
CA ILE A 353 8.24 -17.95 2.88
C ILE A 353 8.83 -19.09 2.05
N LEU A 354 9.10 -18.83 0.78
CA LEU A 354 9.51 -19.81 -0.21
C LEU A 354 10.96 -19.54 -0.64
N ASN A 355 11.72 -20.58 -0.96
CA ASN A 355 13.02 -20.39 -1.60
C ASN A 355 12.81 -19.90 -3.04
N LYS A 356 13.71 -19.05 -3.55
CA LYS A 356 13.60 -18.45 -4.89
C LYS A 356 13.63 -19.47 -6.05
N ASP A 357 14.09 -20.70 -5.80
CA ASP A 357 14.32 -21.72 -6.81
C ASP A 357 13.32 -22.90 -6.77
N ARG A 358 12.02 -22.65 -6.59
CA ARG A 358 10.99 -23.68 -6.79
C ARG A 358 9.74 -23.15 -7.48
#